data_AF-A0A439RF44-F1
#
_entry.id   AF-A0A439RF44-F1
#
_cell.length_a   1.000
_cell.length_b   1.000
_cell.length_c   1.000
_cell.angle_alpha   90.00
_cell.angle_beta   90.00
_cell.angle_gamma   90.00
#
_symmetry.space_group_name_H-M   'P 1'
#
loop_
_entity.id
_entity.type
_entity.pdbx_description
1 polymer ?
#
loop_
_entity_poly.entity_id
_entity_poly.type
_entity_poly.pdbx_seq_one_letter_code
_entity_poly.pdbx_strand_id
1 'polypeptide(L)'
;MNKIRIASAIASKHGVTLYLEDGKVLNLPSDSWKTKAILDEVLGPLARHKVVTIDLDNFSVESAIEKKTNGVIRFFKRAIGALIGGSRDSELSTTTSPVAVEAAAPAQEELVAVVKTKNGDKEIPGVQKLARQMEHAAYNGNAKGLQKFMERIAKVIDQRGHTVQELLTFMERGDLPIADDGSIVAYKILTSTKEAGVFVDGHTKRVRQKLGSRVSMNPKLVDPSRRAQCSAGLHVARRGYLRGFPGDVITLIKIGPEDVIAVPFNEPDKMRVAAYHIVANLPAEVHAILRNNQPMTGNATAAQILADVIAGNHVGVLEYVRIGEDGAEKITNRQAKNQAPAPAPFKNGETKALDDAKTLTPKEIRSQAQAAKAEKPAKKAAPKKTPSAAPANDNRDAKIARALQLVGEGKLSMRAIERETGVPARTIGRVLKNK
;
A
#
# COMPACT_ATOMS: atom_id res chain seq x y z
N MET A 1 -5.85 -8.66 -22.80
CA MET A 1 -7.06 -7.83 -22.89
C MET A 1 -8.26 -8.71 -22.58
N ASN A 2 -8.49 -8.91 -21.29
CA ASN A 2 -9.60 -9.67 -20.75
C ASN A 2 -10.84 -8.77 -20.66
N LYS A 3 -11.38 -8.40 -21.82
CA LYS A 3 -12.52 -7.47 -21.92
C LYS A 3 -13.84 -8.21 -21.72
N ILE A 4 -14.67 -7.69 -20.83
CA ILE A 4 -16.02 -8.20 -20.58
C ILE A 4 -17.07 -7.13 -20.85
N ARG A 5 -18.25 -7.56 -21.32
CA ARG A 5 -19.41 -6.70 -21.59
C ARG A 5 -20.48 -6.97 -20.55
N ILE A 6 -20.77 -5.98 -19.72
CA ILE A 6 -21.67 -6.09 -18.57
C ILE A 6 -23.00 -5.46 -18.93
N ALA A 7 -24.07 -6.24 -18.79
CA ALA A 7 -25.44 -5.84 -19.13
C ALA A 7 -26.26 -5.41 -17.91
N SER A 8 -26.03 -6.04 -16.74
CA SER A 8 -26.69 -5.65 -15.49
C SER A 8 -25.88 -6.06 -14.26
N ALA A 9 -26.26 -5.53 -13.09
CA ALA A 9 -25.65 -5.85 -11.81
C ALA A 9 -26.71 -5.97 -10.72
N ILE A 10 -26.58 -6.96 -9.84
CA ILE A 10 -27.40 -7.13 -8.64
C ILE A 10 -26.49 -7.05 -7.42
N ALA A 11 -26.82 -6.15 -6.49
CA ALA A 11 -26.13 -6.03 -5.21
C ALA A 11 -26.89 -6.76 -4.10
N SER A 12 -26.17 -7.56 -3.33
CA SER A 12 -26.67 -8.29 -2.17
C SER A 12 -25.85 -7.97 -0.92
N LYS A 13 -26.25 -8.52 0.24
CA LYS A 13 -25.46 -8.41 1.47
C LYS A 13 -24.11 -9.13 1.39
N HIS A 14 -23.94 -10.04 0.42
CA HIS A 14 -22.76 -10.92 0.30
C HIS A 14 -21.83 -10.50 -0.85
N GLY A 15 -22.22 -9.52 -1.67
CA GLY A 15 -21.45 -9.13 -2.85
C GLY A 15 -22.29 -8.54 -3.96
N VAL A 16 -21.65 -8.32 -5.09
CA VAL A 16 -22.26 -7.86 -6.34
C VAL A 16 -22.13 -8.95 -7.39
N THR A 17 -23.24 -9.28 -8.02
CA THR A 17 -23.30 -10.19 -9.15
C THR A 17 -23.46 -9.37 -10.42
N LEU A 18 -22.48 -9.46 -11.33
CA LEU A 18 -22.52 -8.85 -12.65
C LEU A 18 -23.00 -9.88 -13.68
N TYR A 19 -24.00 -9.51 -14.47
CA TYR A 19 -24.49 -10.30 -15.59
C TYR A 19 -23.88 -9.79 -16.88
N LEU A 20 -23.19 -10.68 -17.59
CA LEU A 20 -22.52 -10.37 -18.85
C LEU A 20 -23.48 -10.56 -20.02
N GLU A 21 -23.21 -9.86 -21.13
CA GLU A 21 -24.01 -9.95 -22.36
C GLU A 21 -23.95 -11.34 -23.00
N ASP A 22 -22.88 -12.12 -22.73
CA ASP A 22 -22.72 -13.51 -23.19
C ASP A 22 -23.44 -14.53 -22.30
N GLY A 23 -24.25 -14.07 -21.34
CA GLY A 23 -25.02 -14.91 -20.42
C GLY A 23 -24.23 -15.44 -19.23
N LYS A 24 -22.92 -15.17 -19.14
CA LYS A 24 -22.11 -15.53 -17.96
C LYS A 24 -22.36 -14.59 -16.80
N VAL A 25 -21.98 -15.06 -15.62
CA VAL A 25 -22.14 -14.34 -14.36
C VAL A 25 -20.78 -14.18 -13.69
N LEU A 26 -20.49 -12.98 -13.20
CA LEU A 26 -19.29 -12.67 -12.43
C LEU A 26 -19.68 -12.21 -11.02
N ASN A 27 -19.33 -13.00 -10.01
CA ASN A 27 -19.59 -12.69 -8.61
C ASN A 27 -18.39 -11.97 -8.00
N LEU A 28 -18.66 -10.81 -7.39
CA LEU A 28 -17.67 -9.94 -6.76
C LEU A 28 -17.96 -9.81 -5.27
N PRO A 29 -17.00 -10.12 -4.37
CA PRO A 29 -17.21 -10.05 -2.93
C PRO A 29 -17.38 -8.60 -2.45
N SER A 30 -18.22 -8.37 -1.45
CA SER A 30 -18.61 -7.02 -1.00
C SER A 30 -17.51 -6.23 -0.28
N ASP A 31 -16.45 -6.90 0.16
CA ASP A 31 -15.34 -6.36 0.93
C ASP A 31 -14.07 -6.14 0.08
N SER A 32 -14.10 -6.47 -1.22
CA SER A 32 -12.96 -6.24 -2.11
C SER A 32 -12.97 -4.84 -2.70
N TRP A 33 -11.81 -4.18 -2.69
CA TRP A 33 -11.57 -2.93 -3.40
C TRP A 33 -11.91 -3.07 -4.90
N LYS A 34 -11.65 -4.26 -5.49
CA LYS A 34 -11.84 -4.53 -6.92
C LYS A 34 -13.31 -4.41 -7.27
N THR A 35 -14.18 -4.88 -6.39
CA THR A 35 -15.63 -4.71 -6.49
C THR A 35 -16.00 -3.24 -6.54
N LYS A 36 -15.46 -2.42 -5.61
CA LYS A 36 -15.71 -0.98 -5.60
C LYS A 36 -15.22 -0.30 -6.89
N ALA A 37 -14.00 -0.59 -7.33
CA ALA A 37 -13.42 0.01 -8.52
C ALA A 37 -14.18 -0.37 -9.79
N ILE A 38 -14.58 -1.63 -9.93
CA ILE A 38 -15.42 -2.09 -11.04
C ILE A 38 -16.79 -1.37 -10.98
N LEU A 39 -17.41 -1.33 -9.80
CA LEU A 39 -18.69 -0.66 -9.59
C LEU A 39 -18.65 0.83 -9.97
N ASP A 40 -17.60 1.56 -9.58
CA ASP A 40 -17.44 2.98 -9.91
C ASP A 40 -17.43 3.22 -11.44
N GLU A 41 -16.89 2.29 -12.23
CA GLU A 41 -16.86 2.37 -13.69
C GLU A 41 -18.20 1.94 -14.33
N VAL A 42 -18.87 0.91 -13.77
CA VAL A 42 -20.05 0.29 -14.41
C VAL A 42 -21.38 0.86 -13.94
N LEU A 43 -21.47 1.40 -12.71
CA LEU A 43 -22.73 1.83 -12.11
C LEU A 43 -23.43 2.90 -12.93
N GLY A 44 -22.71 3.92 -13.39
CA GLY A 44 -23.30 5.00 -14.17
C GLY A 44 -23.91 4.52 -15.50
N PRO A 45 -23.15 3.83 -16.37
CA PRO A 45 -23.68 3.22 -17.59
C PRO A 45 -24.85 2.27 -17.34
N LEU A 46 -24.73 1.34 -16.39
CA LEU A 46 -25.75 0.34 -16.08
C LEU A 46 -27.03 0.98 -15.53
N ALA A 47 -26.89 2.00 -14.69
CA ALA A 47 -28.04 2.76 -14.18
C ALA A 47 -28.79 3.48 -15.31
N ARG A 48 -28.14 3.76 -16.45
CA ARG A 48 -28.76 4.31 -17.65
C ARG A 48 -29.17 3.23 -18.68
N HIS A 49 -29.25 1.96 -18.27
CA HIS A 49 -29.58 0.81 -19.11
C HIS A 49 -28.63 0.64 -20.31
N LYS A 50 -27.36 1.02 -20.16
CA LYS A 50 -26.34 0.83 -21.19
C LYS A 50 -25.40 -0.30 -20.83
N VAL A 51 -25.15 -1.18 -21.79
CA VAL A 51 -24.08 -2.18 -21.72
C VAL A 51 -22.74 -1.44 -21.64
N VAL A 52 -21.87 -1.88 -20.72
CA VAL A 52 -20.54 -1.30 -20.52
C VAL A 52 -19.47 -2.35 -20.76
N THR A 53 -18.44 -1.97 -21.51
CA THR A 53 -17.26 -2.82 -21.72
C THR A 53 -16.16 -2.36 -20.80
N ILE A 54 -15.67 -3.26 -19.95
CA ILE A 54 -14.49 -3.01 -19.10
C ILE A 54 -13.39 -4.01 -19.44
N ASP A 55 -12.14 -3.60 -19.25
CA ASP A 55 -10.98 -4.51 -19.35
C ASP A 55 -10.60 -4.95 -17.92
N LEU A 56 -10.76 -6.24 -17.61
CA LEU A 56 -10.43 -6.77 -16.29
C LEU A 56 -8.94 -6.64 -15.97
N ASP A 57 -8.08 -6.53 -17.00
CA ASP A 57 -6.65 -6.34 -16.85
C ASP A 57 -6.33 -4.96 -16.22
N ASN A 58 -7.21 -3.97 -16.38
CA ASN A 58 -7.08 -2.67 -15.69
C ASN A 58 -7.25 -2.77 -14.17
N PHE A 59 -7.81 -3.87 -13.68
CA PHE A 59 -8.03 -4.16 -12.27
C PHE A 59 -7.07 -5.23 -11.74
N SER A 60 -5.89 -5.34 -12.37
CA SER A 60 -4.76 -6.14 -11.93
C SER A 60 -3.96 -5.38 -10.86
N VAL A 61 -3.87 -5.96 -9.66
CA VAL A 61 -3.11 -5.39 -8.53
C VAL A 61 -1.63 -5.32 -8.90
N GLU A 62 -1.13 -6.40 -9.51
CA GLU A 62 0.22 -6.58 -9.99
C GLU A 62 0.57 -5.48 -10.98
N SER A 63 -0.20 -5.33 -12.07
CA SER A 63 0.07 -4.34 -13.11
C SER A 63 -0.01 -2.90 -12.57
N ALA A 64 -0.89 -2.63 -11.62
CA ALA A 64 -0.96 -1.35 -10.94
C ALA A 64 0.31 -1.06 -10.12
N ILE A 65 0.83 -2.05 -9.39
CA ILE A 65 2.09 -1.93 -8.64
C ILE A 65 3.28 -1.76 -9.58
N GLU A 66 3.38 -2.56 -10.65
CA GLU A 66 4.46 -2.43 -11.63
C GLU A 66 4.52 -1.02 -12.21
N LYS A 67 3.36 -0.47 -12.58
CA LYS A 67 3.26 0.91 -13.09
C LYS A 67 3.65 1.93 -12.02
N LYS A 68 3.13 1.81 -10.80
CA LYS A 68 3.42 2.76 -9.71
C LYS A 68 4.86 2.71 -9.21
N THR A 69 5.54 1.58 -9.38
CA THR A 69 6.94 1.37 -9.01
C THR A 69 7.88 1.56 -10.19
N ASN A 70 7.40 2.02 -11.35
CA ASN A 70 8.17 2.19 -12.58
C ASN A 70 8.95 0.92 -12.98
N GLY A 71 8.36 -0.26 -12.75
CA GLY A 71 8.95 -1.56 -13.08
C GLY A 71 10.11 -1.98 -12.17
N VAL A 72 10.29 -1.36 -11.00
CA VAL A 72 11.21 -1.84 -9.95
C VAL A 72 10.73 -3.19 -9.42
N ILE A 73 9.41 -3.35 -9.25
CA ILE A 73 8.78 -4.63 -8.97
C ILE A 73 8.10 -5.11 -10.25
N ARG A 74 8.27 -6.38 -10.58
CA ARG A 74 7.54 -7.10 -11.63
C ARG A 74 7.00 -8.41 -11.07
N PHE A 75 5.91 -8.92 -11.61
CA PHE A 75 5.30 -10.17 -11.16
C PHE A 75 5.23 -11.19 -12.28
N PHE A 76 5.43 -12.45 -11.93
CA PHE A 76 5.14 -13.58 -12.81
C PHE A 76 4.60 -14.75 -12.00
N LYS A 77 3.89 -15.64 -12.69
CA LYS A 77 3.38 -16.87 -12.11
C LYS A 77 4.33 -18.01 -12.46
N ARG A 78 4.70 -18.80 -11.45
CA ARG A 78 5.49 -20.01 -11.60
C ARG A 78 4.63 -21.22 -11.27
N ALA A 79 4.57 -22.19 -12.17
CA ALA A 79 3.92 -23.46 -11.88
C ALA A 79 4.77 -24.26 -10.88
N ILE A 80 4.18 -24.65 -9.75
CA ILE A 80 4.77 -25.63 -8.84
C ILE A 80 4.26 -27.00 -9.26
N GLY A 81 5.10 -27.74 -9.98
CA GLY A 81 4.88 -29.17 -10.19
C GLY A 81 5.05 -29.91 -8.86
N ALA A 82 4.24 -30.94 -8.61
CA ALA A 82 4.41 -31.85 -7.48
C ALA A 82 5.69 -32.70 -7.66
N LEU A 83 6.86 -32.08 -7.50
CA LEU A 83 8.15 -32.75 -7.47
C LEU A 83 8.53 -32.98 -6.01
N ILE A 84 8.13 -34.15 -5.52
CA ILE A 84 8.69 -34.76 -4.31
C ILE A 84 10.17 -35.05 -4.61
N GLY A 85 11.06 -34.24 -4.04
CA GLY A 85 12.46 -34.58 -3.79
C GLY A 85 13.39 -34.67 -5.00
N GLY A 86 14.28 -33.68 -5.15
CA GLY A 86 15.54 -33.87 -5.89
C GLY A 86 15.97 -32.68 -6.73
N SER A 87 17.11 -32.11 -6.34
CA SER A 87 18.04 -31.21 -7.06
C SER A 87 17.51 -29.99 -7.84
N ARG A 88 18.11 -28.83 -7.54
CA ARG A 88 18.18 -27.69 -8.44
C ARG A 88 19.04 -28.11 -9.62
N ASP A 89 18.46 -28.16 -10.81
CA ASP A 89 19.07 -27.75 -12.09
C ASP A 89 17.96 -27.75 -13.15
N SER A 90 17.62 -26.57 -13.65
CA SER A 90 16.63 -26.41 -14.71
C SER A 90 17.35 -26.41 -16.05
N GLU A 91 17.39 -27.55 -16.73
CA GLU A 91 17.70 -27.58 -18.17
C GLU A 91 16.43 -27.45 -19.00
N LEU A 92 16.56 -26.56 -20.00
CA LEU A 92 15.61 -26.27 -21.06
C LEU A 92 15.53 -27.50 -21.99
N SER A 93 14.38 -28.16 -22.10
CA SER A 93 14.21 -29.24 -23.09
C SER A 93 12.89 -29.13 -23.86
N THR A 94 13.06 -28.81 -25.14
CA THR A 94 12.13 -29.08 -26.24
C THR A 94 12.18 -30.56 -26.61
N THR A 95 11.03 -31.25 -26.65
CA THR A 95 10.51 -32.06 -27.78
C THR A 95 9.39 -33.02 -27.36
N THR A 96 8.60 -33.36 -28.36
CA THR A 96 7.28 -33.98 -28.45
C THR A 96 7.23 -35.49 -28.23
N SER A 97 6.22 -36.01 -27.49
CA SER A 97 5.23 -37.03 -27.91
C SER A 97 4.52 -37.71 -26.71
N PRO A 98 3.32 -38.30 -26.89
CA PRO A 98 2.28 -38.34 -25.87
C PRO A 98 2.18 -39.68 -25.15
N VAL A 99 2.07 -39.66 -23.82
CA VAL A 99 1.62 -40.81 -23.02
C VAL A 99 0.63 -40.31 -21.97
N ALA A 100 -0.57 -40.90 -22.02
CA ALA A 100 -1.65 -40.94 -21.05
C ALA A 100 -1.71 -39.80 -20.00
N VAL A 101 -2.65 -38.87 -20.21
CA VAL A 101 -3.05 -37.87 -19.22
C VAL A 101 -3.89 -38.57 -18.16
N GLU A 102 -3.23 -39.13 -17.15
CA GLU A 102 -3.82 -39.24 -15.83
C GLU A 102 -4.03 -37.81 -15.32
N ALA A 103 -5.23 -37.50 -14.84
CA ALA A 103 -5.66 -36.14 -14.52
C ALA A 103 -4.73 -35.50 -13.49
N ALA A 104 -3.77 -34.71 -13.98
CA ALA A 104 -2.86 -33.95 -13.16
C ALA A 104 -3.68 -33.06 -12.22
N ALA A 105 -3.46 -33.22 -10.91
CA ALA A 105 -3.92 -32.25 -9.93
C ALA A 105 -3.58 -30.84 -10.42
N PRO A 106 -4.48 -29.84 -10.28
CA PRO A 106 -4.27 -28.52 -10.84
C PRO A 106 -2.91 -28.00 -10.36
N ALA A 107 -2.01 -27.71 -11.31
CA ALA A 107 -0.69 -27.18 -11.03
C ALA A 107 -0.87 -25.97 -10.10
N GLN A 108 -0.28 -26.03 -8.91
CA GLN A 108 -0.38 -24.92 -7.96
C GLN A 108 0.47 -23.78 -8.51
N GLU A 109 -0.16 -22.68 -8.91
CA GLU A 109 0.54 -21.48 -9.37
C GLU A 109 1.01 -20.66 -8.16
N GLU A 110 2.30 -20.33 -8.12
CA GLU A 110 2.89 -19.42 -7.15
C GLU A 110 3.18 -18.07 -7.79
N LEU A 111 2.79 -16.98 -7.12
CA LEU A 111 3.13 -15.63 -7.56
C LEU A 111 4.54 -15.28 -7.06
N VAL A 112 5.39 -14.84 -7.98
CA VAL A 112 6.77 -14.43 -7.69
C VAL A 112 6.93 -12.96 -8.05
N ALA A 113 7.48 -12.18 -7.13
CA ALA A 113 7.92 -10.81 -7.40
C ALA A 113 9.41 -10.79 -7.79
N VAL A 114 9.74 -10.13 -8.89
CA VAL A 114 11.11 -9.78 -9.26
C VAL A 114 11.36 -8.34 -8.84
N VAL A 115 12.33 -8.15 -7.95
CA VAL A 115 12.75 -6.83 -7.48
C VAL A 115 14.07 -6.48 -8.13
N LYS A 116 14.10 -5.37 -8.88
CA LYS A 116 15.35 -4.83 -9.42
C LYS A 116 16.18 -4.23 -8.30
N THR A 117 17.38 -4.77 -8.08
CA THR A 117 18.33 -4.22 -7.12
C THR A 117 19.62 -3.78 -7.81
N LYS A 118 20.47 -3.03 -7.09
CA LYS A 118 21.80 -2.66 -7.60
C LYS A 118 22.70 -3.88 -7.91
N ASN A 119 22.41 -5.02 -7.27
CA ASN A 119 23.22 -6.23 -7.35
C ASN A 119 22.54 -7.31 -8.23
N GLY A 120 21.64 -6.90 -9.12
CA GLY A 120 20.85 -7.78 -9.97
C GLY A 120 19.42 -8.00 -9.47
N ASP A 121 18.62 -8.63 -10.30
CA ASP A 121 17.22 -8.94 -10.01
C ASP A 121 17.12 -10.03 -8.93
N LYS A 122 16.18 -9.87 -8.00
CA LYS A 122 15.93 -10.82 -6.91
C LYS A 122 14.50 -11.33 -6.97
N GLU A 123 14.34 -12.65 -6.93
CA GLU A 123 13.04 -13.30 -6.89
C GLU A 123 12.56 -13.49 -5.45
N ILE A 124 11.33 -13.08 -5.19
CA ILE A 124 10.63 -13.26 -3.92
C ILE A 124 9.38 -14.09 -4.22
N PRO A 125 9.41 -15.41 -3.99
CA PRO A 125 8.24 -16.27 -4.19
C PRO A 125 7.22 -16.10 -3.06
N GLY A 126 5.97 -16.51 -3.29
CA GLY A 126 4.93 -16.55 -2.27
C GLY A 126 4.26 -15.20 -1.99
N VAL A 127 4.46 -14.20 -2.86
CA VAL A 127 3.97 -12.82 -2.62
C VAL A 127 2.46 -12.69 -2.72
N GLN A 128 1.73 -13.71 -3.18
CA GLN A 128 0.27 -13.78 -3.07
C GLN A 128 -0.22 -13.63 -1.62
N LYS A 129 0.61 -14.01 -0.63
CA LYS A 129 0.33 -13.80 0.79
C LYS A 129 0.29 -12.34 1.21
N LEU A 130 0.77 -11.43 0.37
CA LEU A 130 0.70 -9.98 0.59
C LEU A 130 -0.48 -9.34 -0.12
N ALA A 131 -1.48 -10.12 -0.57
CA ALA A 131 -2.61 -9.62 -1.35
C ALA A 131 -3.17 -8.31 -0.78
N ARG A 132 -3.50 -8.26 0.52
CA ARG A 132 -4.09 -7.06 1.15
C ARG A 132 -3.16 -5.84 1.13
N GLN A 133 -1.87 -6.05 1.36
CA GLN A 133 -0.86 -4.99 1.33
C GLN A 133 -0.60 -4.50 -0.10
N MET A 134 -0.59 -5.42 -1.06
CA MET A 134 -0.48 -5.14 -2.49
C MET A 134 -1.70 -4.34 -2.99
N GLU A 135 -2.90 -4.74 -2.59
CA GLU A 135 -4.14 -4.03 -2.87
C GLU A 135 -4.13 -2.61 -2.29
N HIS A 136 -3.72 -2.47 -1.03
CA HIS A 136 -3.54 -1.17 -0.40
C HIS A 136 -2.58 -0.30 -1.21
N ALA A 137 -1.38 -0.80 -1.54
CA ALA A 137 -0.40 -0.12 -2.38
C ALA A 137 -0.95 0.31 -3.76
N ALA A 138 -1.69 -0.58 -4.40
CA ALA A 138 -2.24 -0.39 -5.73
C ALA A 138 -3.39 0.63 -5.77
N TYR A 139 -4.24 0.71 -4.74
CA TYR A 139 -5.48 1.50 -4.83
C TYR A 139 -5.70 2.52 -3.71
N ASN A 140 -5.21 2.25 -2.49
CA ASN A 140 -5.34 3.16 -1.35
C ASN A 140 -4.07 3.99 -1.11
N GLY A 141 -3.00 3.72 -1.84
CA GLY A 141 -1.73 4.44 -1.76
C GLY A 141 -0.63 3.62 -1.08
N ASN A 142 0.57 4.19 -1.02
CA ASN A 142 1.78 3.58 -0.47
C ASN A 142 2.47 2.47 -1.29
N ALA A 143 2.45 2.59 -2.62
CA ALA A 143 3.30 1.76 -3.49
C ALA A 143 4.81 1.92 -3.17
N LYS A 144 5.21 3.11 -2.71
CA LYS A 144 6.60 3.40 -2.27
C LYS A 144 7.01 2.57 -1.05
N GLY A 145 6.14 2.44 -0.04
CA GLY A 145 6.37 1.61 1.13
C GLY A 145 6.49 0.13 0.76
N LEU A 146 5.58 -0.37 -0.08
CA LEU A 146 5.67 -1.74 -0.61
C LEU A 146 6.97 -1.97 -1.39
N GLN A 147 7.38 -1.02 -2.24
CA GLN A 147 8.64 -1.10 -2.97
C GLN A 147 9.83 -1.24 -2.02
N LYS A 148 9.95 -0.36 -1.02
CA LYS A 148 11.03 -0.42 -0.04
C LYS A 148 11.00 -1.69 0.81
N PHE A 149 9.82 -2.18 1.16
CA PHE A 149 9.67 -3.44 1.87
C PHE A 149 10.23 -4.61 1.05
N MET A 150 9.90 -4.68 -0.24
CA MET A 150 10.43 -5.69 -1.16
C MET A 150 11.94 -5.52 -1.39
N GLU A 151 12.45 -4.30 -1.52
CA GLU A 151 13.89 -4.02 -1.59
C GLU A 151 14.64 -4.46 -0.32
N ARG A 152 14.02 -4.34 0.86
CA ARG A 152 14.60 -4.81 2.13
C ARG A 152 14.58 -6.33 2.23
N ILE A 153 13.51 -6.99 1.78
CA ILE A 153 13.47 -8.45 1.65
C ILE A 153 14.56 -8.94 0.69
N ALA A 154 14.70 -8.28 -0.47
CA ALA A 154 15.68 -8.65 -1.49
C ALA A 154 17.13 -8.63 -0.96
N LYS A 155 17.43 -7.83 0.07
CA LYS A 155 18.76 -7.82 0.72
C LYS A 155 19.06 -9.06 1.55
N VAL A 156 18.03 -9.81 1.97
CA VAL A 156 18.18 -10.92 2.92
C VAL A 156 17.69 -12.26 2.37
N ILE A 157 16.93 -12.26 1.27
CA ILE A 157 16.27 -13.45 0.70
C ILE A 157 17.25 -14.59 0.41
N ASP A 158 18.44 -14.31 -0.12
CA ASP A 158 19.41 -15.35 -0.49
C ASP A 158 19.93 -16.13 0.74
N GLN A 159 20.05 -15.43 1.87
CA GLN A 159 20.56 -16.01 3.12
C GLN A 159 19.42 -16.54 4.01
N ARG A 160 18.22 -15.98 3.87
CA ARG A 160 17.10 -16.14 4.82
C ARG A 160 15.78 -16.44 4.12
N GLY A 161 15.82 -17.18 3.01
CA GLY A 161 14.64 -17.50 2.19
C GLY A 161 13.47 -18.09 2.99
N HIS A 162 13.74 -19.01 3.92
CA HIS A 162 12.72 -19.59 4.79
C HIS A 162 12.09 -18.57 5.75
N THR A 163 12.91 -17.71 6.36
CA THR A 163 12.44 -16.61 7.22
C THR A 163 11.58 -15.60 6.43
N VAL A 164 11.91 -15.36 5.16
CA VAL A 164 11.07 -14.51 4.31
C VAL A 164 9.72 -15.16 4.08
N GLN A 165 9.65 -16.45 3.76
CA GLN A 165 8.37 -17.16 3.60
C GLN A 165 7.52 -17.14 4.89
N GLU A 166 8.19 -17.23 6.03
CA GLU A 166 7.58 -17.06 7.35
C GLU A 166 7.02 -15.67 7.56
N LEU A 167 7.80 -14.64 7.25
CA LEU A 167 7.34 -13.24 7.29
C LEU A 167 6.12 -13.03 6.38
N LEU A 168 6.14 -13.55 5.15
CA LEU A 168 4.98 -13.44 4.26
C LEU A 168 3.74 -14.10 4.87
N THR A 169 3.90 -15.22 5.58
CA THR A 169 2.81 -15.90 6.30
C THR A 169 2.29 -15.07 7.49
N PHE A 170 3.16 -14.37 8.21
CA PHE A 170 2.74 -13.41 9.24
C PHE A 170 1.95 -12.23 8.62
N MET A 171 2.43 -11.69 7.49
CA MET A 171 1.81 -10.56 6.80
C MET A 171 0.46 -10.91 6.15
N GLU A 172 0.24 -12.16 5.75
CA GLU A 172 -1.04 -12.66 5.23
C GLU A 172 -2.21 -12.39 6.18
N ARG A 173 -1.95 -12.50 7.49
CA ARG A 173 -2.93 -12.21 8.55
C ARG A 173 -2.75 -10.83 9.16
N GLY A 174 -1.83 -10.03 8.63
CA GLY A 174 -1.51 -8.70 9.10
C GLY A 174 -2.67 -7.73 8.92
N ASP A 175 -2.98 -6.99 9.99
CA ASP A 175 -4.07 -6.01 10.01
C ASP A 175 -3.61 -4.57 9.71
N LEU A 176 -2.30 -4.32 9.66
CA LEU A 176 -1.73 -2.98 9.46
C LEU A 176 -1.04 -2.83 8.09
N PRO A 177 -1.11 -1.65 7.45
CA PRO A 177 -0.35 -1.36 6.24
C PRO A 177 1.17 -1.38 6.47
N ILE A 178 1.93 -1.60 5.40
CA ILE A 178 3.38 -1.40 5.36
C ILE A 178 3.68 0.11 5.49
N ALA A 179 4.73 0.48 6.22
CA ALA A 179 5.15 1.87 6.35
C ALA A 179 5.90 2.38 5.10
N ASP A 180 5.96 3.70 4.91
CA ASP A 180 6.59 4.38 3.77
C ASP A 180 8.10 4.16 3.65
N ASP A 181 8.74 3.68 4.71
CA ASP A 181 10.14 3.25 4.76
C ASP A 181 10.34 1.75 4.54
N GLY A 182 9.26 1.02 4.23
CA GLY A 182 9.28 -0.42 4.04
C GLY A 182 9.40 -1.22 5.34
N SER A 183 9.13 -0.61 6.49
CA SER A 183 9.05 -1.33 7.77
C SER A 183 7.68 -1.97 7.95
N ILE A 184 7.67 -3.08 8.69
CA ILE A 184 6.46 -3.71 9.20
C ILE A 184 5.99 -2.90 10.41
N VAL A 185 4.71 -2.52 10.43
CA VAL A 185 4.07 -1.96 11.62
C VAL A 185 3.39 -3.10 12.37
N ALA A 186 3.66 -3.23 13.67
CA ALA A 186 3.06 -4.26 14.51
C ALA A 186 2.82 -3.73 15.92
N TYR A 187 2.31 -4.59 16.79
CA TYR A 187 2.02 -4.27 18.18
C TYR A 187 3.03 -4.89 19.13
N LYS A 188 3.30 -4.16 20.22
CA LYS A 188 4.05 -4.66 21.37
C LYS A 188 3.30 -4.32 22.64
N ILE A 189 3.00 -5.35 23.43
CA ILE A 189 2.42 -5.22 24.75
C ILE A 189 3.54 -5.16 25.79
N LEU A 190 3.44 -4.19 26.69
CA LEU A 190 4.38 -3.90 27.76
C LEU A 190 3.64 -3.76 29.08
N THR A 191 4.40 -3.66 30.17
CA THR A 191 3.89 -3.42 31.52
C THR A 191 4.43 -2.14 32.09
N SER A 192 3.56 -1.30 32.64
CA SER A 192 3.94 -0.06 33.33
C SER A 192 4.86 -0.32 34.52
N THR A 193 5.81 0.59 34.73
CA THR A 193 6.63 0.62 35.95
C THR A 193 6.19 1.78 36.85
N LYS A 194 6.81 1.90 38.02
CA LYS A 194 6.62 3.07 38.90
C LYS A 194 7.18 4.36 38.30
N GLU A 195 8.08 4.26 37.32
CA GLU A 195 8.64 5.41 36.62
C GLU A 195 7.76 5.76 35.40
N ALA A 196 7.26 6.99 35.37
CA ALA A 196 6.36 7.45 34.33
C ALA A 196 7.02 7.37 32.94
N GLY A 197 6.30 6.78 31.98
CA GLY A 197 6.77 6.62 30.61
C GLY A 197 7.81 5.50 30.41
N VAL A 198 8.20 4.78 31.47
CA VAL A 198 9.08 3.60 31.38
C VAL A 198 8.27 2.33 31.61
N PHE A 199 8.48 1.38 30.71
CA PHE A 199 7.77 0.11 30.64
C PHE A 199 8.77 -1.06 30.64
N VAL A 200 8.27 -2.26 30.94
CA VAL A 200 9.02 -3.52 30.86
C VAL A 200 8.28 -4.57 30.02
N ASP A 201 8.99 -5.59 29.54
CA ASP A 201 8.37 -6.69 28.80
C ASP A 201 7.44 -7.54 29.68
N GLY A 202 6.43 -8.16 29.07
CA GLY A 202 5.40 -8.90 29.80
C GLY A 202 5.89 -10.13 30.56
N HIS A 203 6.98 -10.77 30.12
CA HIS A 203 7.41 -12.09 30.60
C HIS A 203 8.45 -11.99 31.71
N THR A 204 9.59 -11.35 31.44
CA THR A 204 10.68 -11.23 32.40
C THR A 204 10.48 -10.05 33.34
N LYS A 205 9.76 -9.00 32.90
CA LYS A 205 9.62 -7.70 33.59
C LYS A 205 10.96 -6.99 33.81
N ARG A 206 11.98 -7.31 33.00
CA ARG A 206 13.35 -6.79 33.18
C ARG A 206 13.70 -5.72 32.16
N VAL A 207 13.29 -5.90 30.89
CA VAL A 207 13.73 -5.05 29.79
C VAL A 207 13.06 -3.67 29.85
N ARG A 208 13.69 -2.72 30.54
CA ARG A 208 13.24 -1.33 30.63
C ARG A 208 13.34 -0.66 29.27
N GLN A 209 12.26 -0.02 28.85
CA GLN A 209 12.11 0.61 27.55
C GLN A 209 10.99 1.66 27.60
N LYS A 210 10.95 2.56 26.63
CA LYS A 210 9.99 3.67 26.55
C LYS A 210 9.70 4.03 25.09
N LEU A 211 8.83 5.01 24.91
CA LEU A 211 8.61 5.61 23.60
C LEU A 211 9.94 6.11 23.00
N GLY A 212 10.25 5.71 21.76
CA GLY A 212 11.50 6.04 21.09
C GLY A 212 12.64 5.04 21.33
N SER A 213 12.48 4.03 22.19
CA SER A 213 13.51 3.00 22.38
C SER A 213 13.63 2.10 21.17
N ARG A 214 14.87 1.90 20.70
CA ARG A 214 15.24 0.84 19.77
C ARG A 214 15.76 -0.34 20.57
N VAL A 215 14.92 -1.35 20.76
CA VAL A 215 15.27 -2.56 21.50
C VAL A 215 15.87 -3.58 20.54
N SER A 216 16.99 -4.17 20.90
CA SER A 216 17.73 -5.10 20.05
C SER A 216 18.50 -6.15 20.83
N MET A 217 18.75 -7.28 20.19
CA MET A 217 19.65 -8.33 20.64
C MET A 217 20.45 -8.86 19.45
N ASN A 218 21.56 -9.55 19.71
CA ASN A 218 22.31 -10.19 18.64
C ASN A 218 21.42 -11.22 17.93
N PRO A 219 21.23 -11.14 16.59
CA PRO A 219 20.41 -12.10 15.84
C PRO A 219 20.79 -13.57 16.08
N LYS A 220 22.06 -13.85 16.37
CA LYS A 220 22.56 -15.21 16.66
C LYS A 220 22.02 -15.80 17.97
N LEU A 221 21.50 -14.95 18.86
CA LEU A 221 20.88 -15.35 20.14
C LEU A 221 19.37 -15.54 20.04
N VAL A 222 18.78 -15.23 18.88
CA VAL A 222 17.35 -15.43 18.66
C VAL A 222 17.15 -16.84 18.12
N ASP A 223 16.25 -17.60 18.71
CA ASP A 223 15.93 -18.96 18.26
C ASP A 223 15.28 -18.93 16.86
N PRO A 224 15.96 -19.46 15.82
CA PRO A 224 15.45 -19.49 14.47
C PRO A 224 14.39 -20.59 14.25
N SER A 225 14.16 -21.48 15.21
CA SER A 225 13.26 -22.62 15.06
C SER A 225 11.79 -22.23 15.07
N ARG A 226 11.15 -22.22 13.90
CA ARG A 226 9.68 -22.03 13.76
C ARG A 226 8.82 -23.06 14.51
N ARG A 227 9.41 -24.16 14.98
CA ARG A 227 8.70 -25.21 15.74
C ARG A 227 8.52 -24.84 17.21
N ALA A 228 9.38 -23.96 17.73
CA ALA A 228 9.24 -23.41 19.06
C ALA A 228 8.21 -22.27 19.06
N GLN A 229 7.20 -22.35 19.93
CA GLN A 229 6.18 -21.32 20.08
C GLN A 229 6.71 -20.12 20.86
N CYS A 230 7.25 -20.33 22.07
CA CYS A 230 7.88 -19.32 22.91
C CYS A 230 9.34 -19.70 23.17
N SER A 231 10.29 -18.92 22.65
CA SER A 231 11.73 -19.21 22.77
C SER A 231 12.55 -17.92 22.77
N ALA A 232 13.88 -18.01 22.90
CA ALA A 232 14.77 -16.85 22.98
C ALA A 232 14.55 -15.90 21.78
N GLY A 233 14.26 -14.64 22.06
CA GLY A 233 13.98 -13.65 21.04
C GLY A 233 13.07 -12.52 21.51
N LEU A 234 13.13 -11.39 20.81
CA LEU A 234 12.17 -10.32 21.02
C LEU A 234 10.85 -10.69 20.35
N HIS A 235 9.81 -10.90 21.16
CA HIS A 235 8.48 -11.21 20.63
C HIS A 235 7.71 -9.94 20.31
N VAL A 236 7.11 -9.94 19.13
CA VAL A 236 6.18 -8.90 18.65
C VAL A 236 4.99 -9.58 17.99
N ALA A 237 3.87 -8.88 17.86
CA ALA A 237 2.65 -9.52 17.39
C ALA A 237 1.76 -8.63 16.54
N ARG A 238 0.91 -9.29 15.74
CA ARG A 238 -0.25 -8.64 15.13
C ARG A 238 -1.42 -8.59 16.12
N ARG A 239 -2.51 -7.92 15.74
CA ARG A 239 -3.65 -7.69 16.63
C ARG A 239 -4.29 -8.97 17.19
N GLY A 240 -4.36 -10.03 16.40
CA GLY A 240 -4.97 -11.30 16.81
C GLY A 240 -4.35 -11.95 18.05
N TYR A 241 -3.09 -11.61 18.36
CA TYR A 241 -2.40 -12.17 19.52
C TYR A 241 -2.69 -11.46 20.84
N LEU A 242 -3.17 -10.21 20.77
CA LEU A 242 -3.16 -9.30 21.92
C LEU A 242 -4.07 -9.75 23.06
N ARG A 243 -5.12 -10.53 22.76
CA ARG A 243 -6.10 -11.03 23.74
C ARG A 243 -5.45 -11.85 24.86
N GLY A 244 -4.50 -12.72 24.49
CA GLY A 244 -3.92 -13.70 25.40
C GLY A 244 -2.64 -13.26 26.09
N PHE A 245 -2.12 -12.07 25.77
CA PHE A 245 -0.80 -11.66 26.22
C PHE A 245 -0.88 -10.61 27.36
N PRO A 246 -0.17 -10.81 28.48
CA PRO A 246 -0.28 -9.95 29.65
C PRO A 246 0.45 -8.60 29.47
N GLY A 247 -0.11 -7.55 30.05
CA GLY A 247 0.44 -6.19 30.09
C GLY A 247 -0.64 -5.13 29.91
N ASP A 248 -0.41 -3.93 30.41
CA ASP A 248 -1.35 -2.80 30.46
C ASP A 248 -1.04 -1.70 29.44
N VAL A 249 0.05 -1.80 28.70
CA VAL A 249 0.45 -0.82 27.68
C VAL A 249 0.53 -1.49 26.32
N ILE A 250 -0.20 -0.96 25.33
CA ILE A 250 -0.11 -1.40 23.94
C ILE A 250 0.58 -0.29 23.13
N THR A 251 1.64 -0.67 22.41
CA THR A 251 2.43 0.25 21.59
C THR A 251 2.39 -0.18 20.13
N LEU A 252 2.54 0.79 19.22
CA LEU A 252 2.95 0.53 17.86
C LEU A 252 4.47 0.52 17.77
N ILE A 253 4.96 -0.45 17.01
CA ILE A 253 6.38 -0.62 16.74
C ILE A 253 6.64 -0.73 15.25
N LYS A 254 7.87 -0.39 14.85
CA LYS A 254 8.39 -0.65 13.50
C LYS A 254 9.50 -1.69 13.55
N ILE A 255 9.45 -2.62 12.59
CA ILE A 255 10.40 -3.73 12.42
C ILE A 255 10.90 -3.73 10.98
N GLY A 256 12.21 -3.87 10.78
CA GLY A 256 12.74 -4.13 9.45
C GLY A 256 12.51 -5.58 9.02
N PRO A 257 12.24 -5.87 7.73
CA PRO A 257 12.25 -7.24 7.23
C PRO A 257 13.54 -8.00 7.58
N GLU A 258 14.68 -7.29 7.60
CA GLU A 258 15.98 -7.82 7.99
C GLU A 258 16.14 -8.11 9.49
N ASP A 259 15.25 -7.61 10.34
CA ASP A 259 15.25 -7.87 11.78
C ASP A 259 14.40 -9.10 12.16
N VAL A 260 13.60 -9.64 11.23
CA VAL A 260 12.78 -10.84 11.46
C VAL A 260 13.67 -12.07 11.44
N ILE A 261 13.46 -12.97 12.42
CA ILE A 261 14.25 -14.20 12.56
C ILE A 261 13.37 -15.44 12.35
N ALA A 262 12.22 -15.52 13.01
CA ALA A 262 11.32 -16.67 12.89
C ALA A 262 9.85 -16.30 13.15
N VAL A 263 8.95 -16.96 12.42
CA VAL A 263 7.50 -16.95 12.68
C VAL A 263 7.07 -18.36 13.08
N PRO A 264 6.56 -18.59 14.31
CA PRO A 264 6.13 -19.92 14.73
C PRO A 264 5.05 -20.52 13.82
N PHE A 265 5.20 -21.78 13.42
CA PHE A 265 4.32 -22.44 12.44
C PHE A 265 2.84 -22.46 12.86
N ASN A 266 2.58 -22.82 14.12
CA ASN A 266 1.22 -22.97 14.66
C ASN A 266 0.67 -21.67 15.28
N GLU A 267 1.44 -20.59 15.26
CA GLU A 267 1.09 -19.33 15.93
C GLU A 267 1.58 -18.13 15.10
N PRO A 268 1.13 -17.99 13.84
CA PRO A 268 1.59 -16.94 12.92
C PRO A 268 1.10 -15.54 13.30
N ASP A 269 0.52 -15.38 14.49
CA ASP A 269 0.04 -14.12 15.03
C ASP A 269 1.14 -13.37 15.81
N LYS A 270 2.29 -14.01 16.01
CA LYS A 270 3.49 -13.40 16.59
C LYS A 270 4.73 -13.78 15.79
N MET A 271 5.81 -13.04 16.02
CA MET A 271 7.12 -13.36 15.45
C MET A 271 8.24 -13.04 16.43
N ARG A 272 9.38 -13.71 16.25
CA ARG A 272 10.64 -13.41 16.92
C ARG A 272 11.50 -12.55 16.02
N VAL A 273 11.93 -11.43 16.57
CA VAL A 273 12.78 -10.45 15.89
C VAL A 273 14.07 -10.26 16.66
N ALA A 274 15.13 -9.85 15.97
CA ALA A 274 16.34 -9.38 16.62
C ALA A 274 16.14 -7.97 17.19
N ALA A 275 15.12 -7.25 16.73
CA ALA A 275 15.10 -5.82 16.88
C ALA A 275 13.71 -5.19 16.58
N TYR A 276 13.27 -4.20 17.37
CA TYR A 276 12.14 -3.32 17.04
C TYR A 276 12.35 -1.88 17.56
N HIS A 277 11.57 -0.93 17.04
CA HIS A 277 11.52 0.47 17.50
C HIS A 277 10.13 0.82 18.00
N ILE A 278 10.00 1.32 19.23
CA ILE A 278 8.73 1.82 19.78
C ILE A 278 8.47 3.22 19.26
N VAL A 279 7.39 3.36 18.48
CA VAL A 279 7.10 4.60 17.73
C VAL A 279 5.86 5.33 18.21
N ALA A 280 4.94 4.64 18.91
CA ALA A 280 3.79 5.27 19.54
C ALA A 280 3.24 4.43 20.69
N ASN A 281 2.73 5.10 21.73
CA ASN A 281 1.87 4.48 22.73
C ASN A 281 0.41 4.65 22.27
N LEU A 282 -0.37 3.57 22.27
CA LEU A 282 -1.77 3.67 21.90
C LEU A 282 -2.63 4.12 23.09
N PRO A 283 -3.65 4.97 22.86
CA PRO A 283 -4.56 5.42 23.90
C PRO A 283 -5.24 4.24 24.63
N ALA A 284 -5.46 4.37 25.93
CA ALA A 284 -5.99 3.27 26.75
C ALA A 284 -7.39 2.81 26.28
N GLU A 285 -8.20 3.74 25.77
CA GLU A 285 -9.54 3.49 25.26
C GLU A 285 -9.59 2.52 24.08
N VAL A 286 -8.51 2.37 23.30
CA VAL A 286 -8.47 1.40 22.19
C VAL A 286 -7.94 0.03 22.61
N HIS A 287 -7.43 -0.14 23.83
CA HIS A 287 -6.82 -1.40 24.25
C HIS A 287 -7.83 -2.55 24.31
N ALA A 288 -9.04 -2.29 24.80
CA ALA A 288 -10.10 -3.30 24.85
C ALA A 288 -10.55 -3.73 23.44
N ILE A 289 -10.69 -2.77 22.52
CA ILE A 289 -11.03 -3.01 21.11
C ILE A 289 -9.97 -3.91 20.46
N LEU A 290 -8.69 -3.57 20.63
CA LEU A 290 -7.56 -4.35 20.11
C LEU A 290 -7.49 -5.76 20.70
N ARG A 291 -7.70 -5.93 22.02
CA ARG A 291 -7.74 -7.25 22.67
C ARG A 291 -8.95 -8.08 22.26
N ASN A 292 -10.04 -7.45 21.83
CA ASN A 292 -11.17 -8.13 21.18
C ASN A 292 -10.92 -8.40 19.68
N ASN A 293 -9.69 -8.22 19.21
CA ASN A 293 -9.27 -8.40 17.83
C ASN A 293 -10.04 -7.51 16.82
N GLN A 294 -10.48 -6.33 17.26
CA GLN A 294 -11.17 -5.34 16.43
C GLN A 294 -10.22 -4.21 16.03
N PRO A 295 -10.38 -3.61 14.83
CA PRO A 295 -9.52 -2.52 14.37
C PRO A 295 -9.65 -1.28 15.26
N MET A 296 -8.52 -0.67 15.61
CA MET A 296 -8.49 0.57 16.41
C MET A 296 -8.89 1.82 15.62
N THR A 297 -9.00 1.72 14.30
CA THR A 297 -9.17 2.88 13.40
C THR A 297 -10.58 3.45 13.35
N GLY A 298 -11.51 2.89 14.13
CA GLY A 298 -12.77 3.57 14.49
C GLY A 298 -12.57 4.71 15.51
N ASN A 299 -11.42 4.75 16.21
CA ASN A 299 -11.02 5.87 17.06
C ASN A 299 -10.13 6.83 16.25
N ALA A 300 -10.53 8.10 16.16
CA ALA A 300 -9.86 9.13 15.37
C ALA A 300 -8.38 9.32 15.77
N THR A 301 -8.08 9.39 17.07
CA THR A 301 -6.72 9.53 17.57
C THR A 301 -5.85 8.34 17.17
N ALA A 302 -6.33 7.11 17.36
CA ALA A 302 -5.58 5.92 16.95
C ALA A 302 -5.39 5.81 15.43
N ALA A 303 -6.38 6.25 14.64
CA ALA A 303 -6.28 6.33 13.19
C ALA A 303 -5.23 7.37 12.73
N GLN A 304 -5.15 8.52 13.39
CA GLN A 304 -4.12 9.54 13.14
C GLN A 304 -2.72 9.06 13.55
N ILE A 305 -2.60 8.42 14.72
CA ILE A 305 -1.34 7.78 15.16
C ILE A 305 -0.85 6.80 14.09
N LEU A 306 -1.72 5.93 13.57
CA LEU A 306 -1.34 4.96 12.56
C LEU A 306 -0.88 5.63 11.26
N ALA A 307 -1.55 6.69 10.82
CA ALA A 307 -1.18 7.43 9.62
C ALA A 307 0.19 8.09 9.76
N ASP A 308 0.47 8.70 10.91
CA ASP A 308 1.78 9.25 11.22
C ASP A 308 2.88 8.18 11.28
N VAL A 309 2.60 7.05 11.90
CA VAL A 309 3.54 5.92 11.97
C VAL A 309 3.89 5.39 10.57
N ILE A 310 2.89 5.24 9.68
CA ILE A 310 3.10 4.79 8.30
C ILE A 310 3.97 5.78 7.54
N ALA A 311 3.67 7.08 7.61
CA ALA A 311 4.43 8.10 6.89
C ALA A 311 5.82 8.39 7.46
N GLY A 312 6.14 7.90 8.66
CA GLY A 312 7.38 8.22 9.36
C GLY A 312 7.33 9.49 10.20
N ASN A 313 6.15 10.08 10.42
CA ASN A 313 5.92 11.24 11.29
C ASN A 313 5.80 10.82 12.76
N HIS A 314 6.70 9.97 13.24
CA HIS A 314 6.71 9.46 14.61
C HIS A 314 8.05 9.73 15.29
N VAL A 315 8.16 9.42 16.57
CA VAL A 315 9.39 9.63 17.33
C VAL A 315 10.55 8.88 16.70
N GLY A 316 11.72 9.53 16.61
CA GLY A 316 12.95 8.87 16.20
C GLY A 316 13.45 7.87 17.25
N VAL A 317 14.60 7.28 16.99
CA VAL A 317 15.32 6.51 18.01
C VAL A 317 15.92 7.49 19.01
N LEU A 318 15.46 7.42 20.27
CA LEU A 318 15.98 8.25 21.37
C LEU A 318 17.06 7.51 22.16
N GLU A 319 16.91 6.19 22.29
CA GLU A 319 17.85 5.33 22.98
C GLU A 319 17.96 3.95 22.31
N TYR A 320 19.12 3.33 22.48
CA TYR A 320 19.34 1.93 22.13
C TYR A 320 19.31 1.09 23.40
N VAL A 321 18.41 0.11 23.46
CA VAL A 321 18.35 -0.90 24.52
C VAL A 321 18.86 -2.20 23.93
N ARG A 322 19.98 -2.71 24.45
CA ARG A 322 20.63 -3.93 23.95
C ARG A 322 20.58 -5.04 25.00
N ILE A 323 20.17 -6.24 24.59
CA ILE A 323 20.15 -7.44 25.44
C ILE A 323 21.40 -8.27 25.17
N GLY A 324 22.09 -8.69 26.25
CA GLY A 324 23.36 -9.45 26.23
C GLY A 324 23.20 -10.97 26.06
N GLU A 325 24.33 -11.69 25.99
CA GLU A 325 24.46 -13.13 25.69
C GLU A 325 24.05 -14.08 26.83
N ASP A 326 24.20 -13.65 28.08
CA ASP A 326 23.92 -14.42 29.30
C ASP A 326 22.43 -14.40 29.72
N GLY A 327 21.57 -13.77 28.92
CA GLY A 327 20.21 -13.41 29.35
C GLY A 327 20.19 -12.44 30.54
N ALA A 328 21.36 -12.03 31.04
CA ALA A 328 21.53 -10.98 32.03
C ALA A 328 21.84 -9.66 31.32
N GLU A 329 21.41 -8.58 31.97
CA GLU A 329 21.28 -7.29 31.35
C GLU A 329 22.62 -6.57 31.25
N LYS A 330 23.26 -6.61 30.08
CA LYS A 330 24.10 -5.49 29.65
C LYS A 330 23.27 -4.50 28.86
N ILE A 331 22.31 -3.85 29.53
CA ILE A 331 21.60 -2.69 28.99
C ILE A 331 22.64 -1.59 28.77
N THR A 332 23.17 -1.51 27.56
CA THR A 332 23.96 -0.37 27.12
C THR A 332 23.01 0.68 26.60
N ASN A 333 22.45 1.47 27.51
CA ASN A 333 21.68 2.66 27.15
C ASN A 333 22.61 3.65 26.45
N ARG A 334 22.61 3.62 25.12
CA ARG A 334 23.28 4.63 24.32
C ARG A 334 22.24 5.63 23.86
N GLN A 335 22.38 6.88 24.28
CA GLN A 335 21.60 7.96 23.67
C GLN A 335 21.95 8.04 22.17
N ALA A 336 20.94 8.19 21.33
CA ALA A 336 21.16 8.35 19.90
C ALA A 336 21.94 9.65 19.63
N LYS A 337 23.07 9.57 18.91
CA LYS A 337 23.93 10.72 18.61
C LYS A 337 23.23 11.80 17.76
N ASN A 338 22.27 11.39 16.94
CA ASN A 338 21.41 12.27 16.15
C ASN A 338 19.97 11.96 16.54
N GLN A 339 19.39 12.76 17.42
CA GLN A 339 17.97 12.66 17.74
C GLN A 339 17.18 13.21 16.54
N ALA A 340 16.29 12.40 15.95
CA ALA A 340 15.29 12.98 15.07
C ALA A 340 14.41 13.90 15.93
N PRO A 341 14.02 15.09 15.44
CA PRO A 341 13.15 15.98 16.20
C PRO A 341 11.90 15.23 16.65
N ALA A 342 11.44 15.49 17.88
CA ALA A 342 10.17 14.97 18.35
C ALA A 342 9.09 15.33 17.32
N PRO A 343 8.29 14.37 16.84
CA PRO A 343 7.26 14.65 15.86
C PRO A 343 6.28 15.66 16.45
N ALA A 344 5.88 16.66 15.66
CA ALA A 344 4.69 17.43 15.98
C ALA A 344 3.47 16.47 15.95
N PRO A 345 2.49 16.62 16.86
CA PRO A 345 1.35 15.74 16.91
C PRO A 345 0.56 15.80 15.59
N PHE A 346 0.23 14.62 15.04
CA PHE A 346 -0.79 14.43 13.99
C PHE A 346 -0.55 15.26 12.72
N LYS A 347 0.54 14.96 12.01
CA LYS A 347 0.87 15.65 10.75
C LYS A 347 0.05 15.13 9.58
N ASN A 348 -0.37 13.88 9.63
CA ASN A 348 -1.21 13.27 8.60
C ASN A 348 -2.66 13.19 9.07
N GLY A 349 -3.57 13.06 8.10
CA GLY A 349 -4.98 12.74 8.38
C GLY A 349 -5.16 11.33 8.95
N GLU A 350 -6.36 10.80 8.84
CA GLU A 350 -6.67 9.46 9.35
C GLU A 350 -6.36 8.37 8.31
N THR A 351 -5.91 7.22 8.79
CA THR A 351 -5.78 6.02 7.98
C THR A 351 -6.46 4.83 8.66
N LYS A 352 -6.72 3.80 7.88
CA LYS A 352 -7.45 2.61 8.32
C LYS A 352 -6.55 1.38 8.43
N ALA A 353 -6.89 0.49 9.34
CA ALA A 353 -6.39 -0.87 9.31
C ALA A 353 -6.83 -1.56 8.01
N LEU A 354 -6.06 -2.54 7.53
CA LEU A 354 -6.33 -3.25 6.28
C LEU A 354 -7.65 -4.02 6.31
N ASP A 355 -8.14 -4.34 7.51
CA ASP A 355 -9.41 -5.02 7.77
C ASP A 355 -10.53 -4.12 8.27
N ASP A 356 -10.30 -2.80 8.31
CA ASP A 356 -11.33 -1.79 8.55
C ASP A 356 -11.92 -1.24 7.23
N ALA A 357 -12.02 -2.10 6.22
CA ALA A 357 -12.70 -1.78 4.99
C ALA A 357 -14.22 -1.81 5.23
N LYS A 358 -14.89 -0.69 4.93
CA LYS A 358 -16.35 -0.62 4.99
C LYS A 358 -16.92 -1.51 3.90
N THR A 359 -17.66 -2.55 4.28
CA THR A 359 -18.33 -3.45 3.34
C THR A 359 -19.36 -2.67 2.53
N LEU A 360 -19.38 -2.86 1.20
CA LEU A 360 -20.37 -2.22 0.34
C LEU A 360 -21.78 -2.73 0.68
N THR A 361 -22.68 -1.82 1.07
CA THR A 361 -24.07 -2.21 1.36
C THR A 361 -24.96 -2.05 0.13
N PRO A 362 -26.01 -2.88 -0.04
CA PRO A 362 -27.00 -2.69 -1.11
C PRO A 362 -27.63 -1.29 -1.12
N LYS A 363 -27.78 -0.67 0.07
CA LYS A 363 -28.31 0.68 0.22
C LYS A 363 -27.39 1.73 -0.40
N GLU A 364 -26.08 1.64 -0.14
CA GLU A 364 -25.09 2.56 -0.72
C GLU A 364 -25.03 2.42 -2.23
N ILE A 365 -25.00 1.18 -2.74
CA ILE A 365 -24.97 0.91 -4.19
C ILE A 365 -26.24 1.46 -4.87
N ARG A 366 -27.41 1.27 -4.25
CA ARG A 366 -28.67 1.83 -4.76
C ARG A 366 -28.65 3.36 -4.78
N SER A 367 -28.11 3.99 -3.74
CA SER A 367 -27.97 5.44 -3.66
C SER A 367 -27.05 5.98 -4.76
N GLN A 368 -25.91 5.31 -5.01
CA GLN A 368 -24.97 5.67 -6.07
C GLN A 368 -25.60 5.52 -7.46
N ALA A 369 -26.32 4.42 -7.71
CA ALA A 369 -27.03 4.20 -8.96
C ALA A 369 -28.12 5.26 -9.21
N GLN A 370 -28.84 5.69 -8.16
CA GLN A 370 -29.83 6.76 -8.25
C GLN A 370 -29.18 8.13 -8.54
N ALA A 371 -28.06 8.45 -7.89
CA ALA A 371 -27.30 9.67 -8.19
C ALA A 371 -26.79 9.68 -9.63
N ALA A 372 -26.27 8.55 -10.13
CA ALA A 372 -25.74 8.44 -11.49
C ALA A 372 -26.84 8.46 -12.59
N LYS A 373 -28.11 8.18 -12.23
CA LYS A 373 -29.28 8.45 -13.08
C LYS A 373 -29.62 9.93 -13.16
N ALA A 374 -29.41 10.67 -12.06
CA ALA A 374 -29.74 12.09 -11.95
C ALA A 374 -28.71 13.01 -12.64
N GLU A 375 -27.45 12.57 -12.78
CA GLU A 375 -26.44 13.29 -13.56
C GLU A 375 -26.74 13.22 -15.07
N LYS A 376 -27.09 14.37 -15.67
CA LYS A 376 -27.14 14.53 -17.13
C LYS A 376 -25.75 14.28 -17.73
N PRO A 377 -25.66 13.75 -18.97
CA PRO A 377 -24.37 13.38 -19.54
C PRO A 377 -23.48 14.62 -19.65
N ALA A 378 -22.32 14.60 -19.00
CA ALA A 378 -21.20 15.38 -19.49
C ALA A 378 -21.01 14.99 -20.96
N LYS A 379 -21.15 15.95 -21.87
CA LYS A 379 -20.81 15.76 -23.28
C LYS A 379 -19.42 15.14 -23.29
N LYS A 380 -19.28 13.95 -23.88
CA LYS A 380 -17.97 13.40 -24.26
C LYS A 380 -17.20 14.54 -24.93
N ALA A 381 -16.11 14.98 -24.31
CA ALA A 381 -15.14 15.79 -25.01
C ALA A 381 -14.77 14.99 -26.26
N ALA A 382 -15.08 15.55 -27.42
CA ALA A 382 -14.64 15.01 -28.69
C ALA A 382 -13.12 14.77 -28.62
N PRO A 383 -12.59 13.73 -29.28
CA PRO A 383 -11.15 13.52 -29.32
C PRO A 383 -10.51 14.82 -29.78
N LYS A 384 -9.62 15.38 -28.94
CA LYS A 384 -8.77 16.50 -29.36
C LYS A 384 -8.06 16.02 -30.61
N LYS A 385 -8.46 16.56 -31.77
CA LYS A 385 -7.61 16.54 -32.96
C LYS A 385 -6.27 17.12 -32.51
N THR A 386 -5.24 16.32 -32.60
CA THR A 386 -3.85 16.76 -32.54
C THR A 386 -3.71 17.96 -33.48
N PRO A 387 -3.41 19.17 -33.02
CA PRO A 387 -2.91 20.19 -33.91
C PRO A 387 -1.54 19.71 -34.39
N SER A 388 -1.36 19.67 -35.70
CA SER A 388 -0.04 19.40 -36.27
C SER A 388 0.96 20.42 -35.75
N ALA A 389 2.20 19.99 -35.62
CA ALA A 389 3.30 20.88 -35.29
C ALA A 389 3.48 21.97 -36.37
N ALA A 390 3.62 23.23 -35.94
CA ALA A 390 4.44 24.32 -36.51
C ALA A 390 4.02 25.70 -35.92
N PRO A 391 4.84 26.76 -35.96
CA PRO A 391 6.19 26.96 -35.42
C PRO A 391 6.22 28.15 -34.40
N ALA A 392 7.41 28.67 -34.11
CA ALA A 392 7.79 29.54 -32.99
C ALA A 392 7.14 30.95 -32.87
N ASN A 393 7.00 31.39 -31.61
CA ASN A 393 7.06 32.75 -31.03
C ASN A 393 6.42 33.94 -31.79
N ASP A 394 5.31 34.50 -31.27
CA ASP A 394 4.67 35.69 -31.84
C ASP A 394 4.46 36.79 -30.77
N ASN A 395 5.25 37.85 -30.90
CA ASN A 395 5.46 38.91 -29.92
C ASN A 395 4.26 39.88 -29.84
N ARG A 396 3.39 39.66 -28.85
CA ARG A 396 2.14 40.40 -28.63
C ARG A 396 2.34 41.91 -28.49
N ASP A 397 3.45 42.34 -27.91
CA ASP A 397 3.73 43.74 -27.65
C ASP A 397 4.10 44.51 -28.94
N ALA A 398 4.78 43.85 -29.87
CA ALA A 398 5.08 44.42 -31.19
C ALA A 398 3.80 44.65 -32.02
N LYS A 399 2.83 43.75 -31.92
CA LYS A 399 1.52 43.89 -32.59
C LYS A 399 0.70 45.04 -32.01
N ILE A 400 0.75 45.25 -30.69
CA ILE A 400 0.09 46.37 -30.02
C ILE A 400 0.76 47.69 -30.43
N ALA A 401 2.09 47.74 -30.49
CA ALA A 401 2.81 48.93 -30.93
C ALA A 401 2.45 49.33 -32.38
N ARG A 402 2.44 48.37 -33.30
CA ARG A 402 2.03 48.59 -34.70
C ARG A 402 0.56 49.03 -34.81
N ALA A 403 -0.33 48.46 -34.01
CA ALA A 403 -1.73 48.86 -33.98
C ALA A 403 -1.91 50.31 -33.51
N LEU A 404 -1.14 50.76 -32.52
CA LEU A 404 -1.19 52.15 -32.04
C LEU A 404 -0.62 53.14 -33.07
N GLN A 405 0.43 52.74 -33.80
CA GLN A 405 0.97 53.56 -34.89
C GLN A 405 -0.06 53.77 -36.00
N LEU A 406 -0.74 52.71 -36.45
CA LEU A 406 -1.77 52.78 -37.48
C LEU A 406 -3.00 53.60 -37.04
N VAL A 407 -3.30 53.63 -35.73
CA VAL A 407 -4.31 54.55 -35.17
C VAL A 407 -3.83 56.00 -35.25
N GLY A 408 -2.56 56.27 -34.90
CA GLY A 408 -1.97 57.61 -34.98
C GLY A 408 -1.88 58.17 -36.39
N GLU A 409 -1.72 57.32 -37.40
CA GLU A 409 -1.68 57.72 -38.82
C GLU A 409 -3.06 58.10 -39.39
N GLY A 410 -4.17 57.77 -38.70
CA GLY A 410 -5.53 58.28 -38.98
C GLY A 410 -6.18 57.82 -40.30
N LYS A 411 -5.51 56.95 -41.08
CA LYS A 411 -5.93 56.56 -42.44
C LYS A 411 -6.72 55.25 -42.50
N LEU A 412 -6.83 54.50 -41.40
CA LEU A 412 -7.50 53.20 -41.34
C LEU A 412 -8.60 53.16 -40.27
N SER A 413 -9.70 52.48 -40.58
CA SER A 413 -10.75 52.21 -39.59
C SER A 413 -10.29 51.16 -38.57
N MET A 414 -10.83 51.19 -37.34
CA MET A 414 -10.48 50.24 -36.27
C MET A 414 -10.67 48.77 -36.68
N ARG A 415 -11.65 48.47 -37.55
CA ARG A 415 -11.87 47.12 -38.08
C ARG A 415 -10.80 46.69 -39.08
N ALA A 416 -10.22 47.63 -39.84
CA ALA A 416 -9.11 47.36 -40.74
C ALA A 416 -7.81 47.10 -39.95
N ILE A 417 -7.55 47.90 -38.91
CA ILE A 417 -6.39 47.73 -38.03
C ILE A 417 -6.43 46.39 -37.28
N GLU A 418 -7.61 45.98 -36.80
CA GLU A 418 -7.80 44.67 -36.16
C GLU A 418 -7.53 43.51 -37.13
N ARG A 419 -7.94 43.64 -38.39
CA ARG A 419 -7.67 42.64 -39.43
C ARG A 419 -6.18 42.55 -39.78
N GLU A 420 -5.48 43.68 -39.80
CA GLU A 420 -4.06 43.73 -40.18
C GLU A 420 -3.13 43.29 -39.05
N THR A 421 -3.43 43.68 -37.81
CA THR A 421 -2.54 43.44 -36.66
C THR A 421 -2.95 42.22 -35.82
N GLY A 422 -4.18 41.71 -36.01
CA GLY A 422 -4.75 40.66 -35.18
C GLY A 422 -5.03 41.10 -33.74
N VAL A 423 -4.92 42.40 -33.42
CA VAL A 423 -5.22 42.95 -32.10
C VAL A 423 -6.66 43.43 -32.06
N PRO A 424 -7.51 42.92 -31.14
CA PRO A 424 -8.90 43.35 -31.05
C PRO A 424 -9.03 44.86 -30.79
N ALA A 425 -9.97 45.52 -31.47
CA ALA A 425 -10.19 46.97 -31.31
C ALA A 425 -10.44 47.37 -29.84
N ARG A 426 -11.04 46.48 -29.04
CA ARG A 426 -11.27 46.67 -27.60
C ARG A 426 -9.98 46.71 -26.78
N THR A 427 -8.95 45.98 -27.21
CA THR A 427 -7.61 45.98 -26.59
C THR A 427 -6.87 47.26 -26.94
N ILE A 428 -6.91 47.68 -28.22
CA ILE A 428 -6.33 48.94 -28.70
C ILE A 428 -6.96 50.13 -27.96
N GLY A 429 -8.29 50.17 -27.86
CA GLY A 429 -9.03 51.23 -27.17
C GLY A 429 -8.77 51.27 -25.65
N ARG A 430 -8.45 50.14 -25.01
CA ARG A 430 -8.07 50.10 -23.59
C ARG A 430 -6.66 50.68 -23.38
N VAL A 431 -5.73 50.41 -24.29
CA VAL A 431 -4.36 50.94 -24.21
C VAL A 431 -4.33 52.45 -24.50
N LEU A 432 -5.14 52.94 -25.43
CA LEU A 432 -5.29 54.38 -25.71
C LEU A 432 -5.93 55.18 -24.56
N LYS A 433 -6.75 54.54 -23.72
CA LYS A 433 -7.36 55.19 -22.54
C LYS A 433 -6.42 55.26 -21.32
N ASN A 434 -5.37 54.43 -21.32
CA ASN A 434 -4.42 54.32 -20.21
C ASN A 434 -3.06 55.00 -20.52
N LYS A 435 -2.95 55.67 -21.67
CA LYS A 435 -1.91 56.65 -22.01
C LYS A 435 -2.55 58.02 -21.99
#